data_AF-A0A504YA49-F1
#
_entry.id   AF-A0A504YA49-F1
#
_cell.length_a   1.000
_cell.length_b   1.000
_cell.length_c   1.000
_cell.angle_alpha   90.00
_cell.angle_beta   90.00
_cell.angle_gamma   90.00
#
_symmetry.space_group_name_H-M   'P 1'
#
loop_
_entity.id
_entity.type
_entity.pdbx_description
1 polymer ?
#
loop_
_entity_poly.entity_id
_entity_poly.type
_entity_poly.pdbx_seq_one_letter_code
_entity_poly.pdbx_strand_id
1 'polypeptide(L)'
;MVPRGDVYLWFWCSWFWTNPLWTDAIHPISFTVKLTALVHCDQIDQTLLGCNSKKMYPILSEAAKSFSAGMELGSVSCLHGKSNETSGLLQFELDMTDVKKFGMDVNSDQVFLDYVSSELAYPLCSFQSIDVQYPVERRKYRIRIEAYMQKNCRKMNWHSDLLSPQSQLFRSYEDTVEKQIRSLLEELNYLRFVDDITVAYFYSENNHTIVFLLMDLDEQHVSQKFLAIHSISQSISTRLKKQNGCVGISLLFKNIGSKFHAILIDHC
;
A
#
# COMPACT_ATOMS: atom_id res chain seq x y z
N MET A 1 -7.82 -40.72 -26.25
CA MET A 1 -8.96 -40.36 -25.38
C MET A 1 -8.42 -39.48 -24.24
N VAL A 2 -8.96 -38.27 -24.09
CA VAL A 2 -8.78 -37.38 -22.92
C VAL A 2 -10.18 -37.26 -22.29
N PRO A 3 -10.32 -37.27 -20.94
CA PRO A 3 -10.40 -36.04 -20.11
C PRO A 3 -9.49 -36.11 -18.86
N ARG A 4 -8.72 -35.06 -18.50
CA ARG A 4 -9.01 -33.80 -17.74
C ARG A 4 -9.01 -33.92 -16.20
N GLY A 5 -8.25 -33.00 -15.56
CA GLY A 5 -8.32 -32.54 -14.16
C GLY A 5 -7.26 -33.17 -13.25
N ASP A 6 -6.40 -32.49 -12.49
CA ASP A 6 -6.23 -31.08 -12.15
C ASP A 6 -4.73 -30.83 -11.83
N VAL A 7 -4.14 -29.77 -12.39
CA VAL A 7 -2.82 -29.29 -11.99
C VAL A 7 -3.05 -28.23 -10.91
N TYR A 8 -2.80 -28.62 -9.66
CA TYR A 8 -2.72 -27.68 -8.54
C TYR A 8 -1.33 -27.02 -8.58
N LEU A 9 -1.25 -25.82 -9.14
CA LEU A 9 -0.09 -24.95 -9.02
C LEU A 9 -0.21 -24.17 -7.70
N TRP A 10 0.25 -24.78 -6.62
CA TRP A 10 0.53 -24.09 -5.36
C TRP A 10 1.94 -23.52 -5.44
N PHE A 11 2.09 -22.21 -5.59
CA PHE A 11 3.34 -21.53 -5.26
C PHE A 11 3.37 -21.28 -3.75
N TRP A 12 3.91 -22.26 -3.02
CA TRP A 12 4.45 -22.07 -1.69
C TRP A 12 5.92 -21.67 -1.84
N CYS A 13 6.26 -20.41 -1.56
CA CYS A 13 7.63 -20.03 -1.23
C CYS A 13 7.94 -20.47 0.20
N SER A 14 8.11 -21.77 0.40
CA SER A 14 8.86 -22.30 1.52
C SER A 14 10.08 -22.98 0.93
N TRP A 15 11.25 -22.35 0.94
CA TRP A 15 12.57 -23.00 0.90
C TRP A 15 13.48 -22.23 1.86
N PHE A 16 13.77 -22.85 3.00
CA PHE A 16 14.98 -23.62 3.25
C PHE A 16 16.20 -22.72 3.52
N TRP A 17 16.49 -22.63 4.81
CA TRP A 17 17.77 -22.22 5.36
C TRP A 17 18.88 -23.13 4.83
N THR A 18 19.68 -22.65 3.89
CA THR A 18 21.12 -22.97 3.72
C THR A 18 21.69 -22.11 2.59
N ASN A 19 21.88 -20.82 2.86
CA ASN A 19 22.96 -19.93 2.37
C ASN A 19 22.52 -18.48 2.58
N PRO A 20 23.27 -17.65 3.31
CA PRO A 20 22.94 -16.24 3.49
C PRO A 20 23.42 -15.49 2.23
N LEU A 21 22.70 -15.62 1.12
CA LEU A 21 22.86 -14.73 -0.04
C LEU A 21 21.97 -13.47 0.13
N TRP A 22 21.79 -13.03 1.36
CA TRP A 22 21.41 -11.66 1.72
C TRP A 22 22.64 -10.71 1.69
N THR A 23 23.77 -11.16 1.16
CA THR A 23 25.05 -10.43 1.25
C THR A 23 25.18 -9.22 0.32
N ASP A 24 24.26 -8.96 -0.62
CA ASP A 24 24.37 -7.81 -1.53
C ASP A 24 23.11 -6.93 -1.61
N ALA A 25 22.19 -7.05 -0.65
CA ALA A 25 21.26 -5.96 -0.37
C ALA A 25 22.03 -4.91 0.44
N ILE A 26 22.80 -4.08 -0.26
CA ILE A 26 23.39 -2.90 0.37
C ILE A 26 22.23 -1.98 0.73
N HIS A 27 21.83 -2.06 1.98
CA HIS A 27 20.80 -1.20 2.52
C HIS A 27 21.31 0.24 2.45
N PRO A 28 20.54 1.17 1.88
CA PRO A 28 20.93 2.57 1.86
C PRO A 28 21.16 3.05 3.29
N ILE A 29 22.12 3.96 3.48
CA ILE A 29 22.46 4.55 4.79
C ILE A 29 21.20 5.14 5.44
N SER A 30 20.26 5.65 4.64
CA SER A 30 18.94 6.01 5.11
C SER A 30 17.85 5.82 4.07
N PHE A 31 16.61 5.60 4.52
CA PHE A 31 15.45 5.51 3.65
C PHE A 31 14.13 5.76 4.39
N THR A 32 13.08 6.13 3.64
CA THR A 32 11.74 6.32 4.19
C THR A 32 10.85 5.11 3.92
N VAL A 33 10.25 4.54 4.96
CA VAL A 33 9.16 3.56 4.88
C VAL A 33 7.82 4.29 4.94
N LYS A 34 6.87 3.91 4.09
CA LYS A 34 5.46 4.29 4.25
C LYS A 34 4.71 3.13 4.88
N LEU A 35 4.31 3.27 6.13
CA LEU A 35 3.47 2.32 6.85
C LEU A 35 2.04 2.85 6.85
N THR A 36 1.07 2.06 6.41
CA THR A 36 -0.35 2.36 6.51
C THR A 36 -0.97 1.40 7.52
N ALA A 37 -1.64 1.96 8.52
CA ALA A 37 -2.24 1.19 9.61
C ALA A 37 -3.70 1.57 9.81
N LEU A 38 -4.51 0.55 10.09
CA LEU A 38 -5.85 0.71 10.65
C LEU A 38 -5.70 0.97 12.14
N VAL A 39 -6.27 2.07 12.62
CA VAL A 39 -6.41 2.35 14.05
C VAL A 39 -7.85 2.10 14.46
N HIS A 40 -8.06 1.42 15.58
CA HIS A 40 -9.36 1.21 16.19
C HIS A 40 -9.31 1.68 17.65
N CYS A 41 -10.25 2.51 18.09
CA CYS A 41 -10.32 2.98 19.48
C CYS A 41 -11.71 2.74 20.09
N ASP A 42 -11.76 2.16 21.30
CA ASP A 42 -13.03 1.72 21.94
C ASP A 42 -13.97 2.86 22.37
N GLN A 43 -13.46 4.07 22.65
CA GLN A 43 -14.27 5.26 22.93
C GLN A 43 -13.63 6.55 22.41
N ILE A 44 -14.48 7.57 22.24
CA ILE A 44 -14.33 8.84 21.52
C ILE A 44 -13.17 9.71 22.06
N ASP A 45 -11.93 9.24 21.97
CA ASP A 45 -10.80 10.14 22.02
C ASP A 45 -10.59 10.74 20.63
N GLN A 46 -11.26 11.87 20.43
CA GLN A 46 -11.28 12.63 19.18
C GLN A 46 -9.89 13.16 18.80
N THR A 47 -8.87 13.04 19.65
CA THR A 47 -7.54 13.57 19.32
C THR A 47 -6.82 12.76 18.24
N LEU A 48 -6.85 11.42 18.28
CA LEU A 48 -6.24 10.57 17.25
C LEU A 48 -7.20 10.33 16.07
N LEU A 49 -8.47 10.01 16.34
CA LEU A 49 -9.46 9.71 15.29
C LEU A 49 -10.06 10.96 14.61
N GLY A 50 -9.91 12.14 15.21
CA GLY A 50 -10.34 13.41 14.61
C GLY A 50 -9.47 13.92 13.46
N CYS A 51 -8.61 13.07 12.89
CA CYS A 51 -7.71 13.36 11.76
C CYS A 51 -6.88 14.65 11.92
N ASN A 52 -6.33 14.93 13.11
CA ASN A 52 -5.47 16.09 13.32
C ASN A 52 -3.99 15.68 13.35
N SER A 53 -3.34 15.68 12.18
CA SER A 53 -1.93 15.30 12.05
C SER A 53 -0.99 16.10 12.97
N LYS A 54 -1.30 17.37 13.24
CA LYS A 54 -0.51 18.21 14.16
C LYS A 54 -0.57 17.74 15.61
N LYS A 55 -1.68 17.12 16.01
CA LYS A 55 -1.84 16.52 17.36
C LYS A 55 -1.25 15.12 17.42
N MET A 56 -1.41 14.33 16.35
CA MET A 56 -0.89 12.97 16.28
C MET A 56 0.64 12.94 16.21
N TYR A 57 1.25 13.84 15.43
CA TYR A 57 2.69 13.87 15.19
C TYR A 57 3.55 13.86 16.47
N PRO A 58 3.36 14.77 17.45
CA PRO A 58 4.23 14.78 18.64
C PRO A 58 4.15 13.47 19.43
N ILE A 59 2.94 12.91 19.58
CA ILE A 59 2.71 11.66 20.32
C ILE A 59 3.42 10.49 19.62
N LEU A 60 3.24 10.38 18.30
CA LEU A 60 3.80 9.29 17.51
C LEU A 60 5.31 9.45 17.28
N SER A 61 5.81 10.69 17.23
CA SER A 61 7.25 10.98 17.09
C SER A 61 8.02 10.55 18.33
N GLU A 62 7.45 10.75 19.52
CA GLU A 62 8.02 10.27 20.78
C GLU A 62 8.06 8.73 20.83
N ALA A 63 6.99 8.06 20.39
CA ALA A 63 6.95 6.61 20.29
C ALA A 63 7.99 6.07 19.30
N ALA A 64 8.14 6.68 18.12
CA ALA A 64 9.14 6.27 17.11
C ALA A 64 10.58 6.36 17.66
N LYS A 65 10.93 7.48 18.31
CA LYS A 65 12.25 7.69 18.92
C LYS A 65 12.54 6.72 20.05
N SER A 66 11.53 6.38 20.84
CA SER A 66 11.66 5.45 21.97
C SER A 66 11.79 4.00 21.50
N PHE A 67 11.14 3.65 20.38
CA PHE A 67 11.23 2.33 19.78
C PHE A 67 12.62 2.02 19.22
N SER A 68 13.23 2.96 18.49
CA SER A 68 14.55 2.77 17.89
C SER A 68 15.28 4.09 17.65
N ALA A 69 16.54 4.15 18.09
CA ALA A 69 17.42 5.30 17.88
C ALA A 69 17.69 5.62 16.39
N GLY A 70 17.46 4.64 15.49
CA GLY A 70 17.63 4.79 14.04
C GLY A 70 16.32 5.02 13.28
N MET A 71 15.23 5.35 13.98
CA MET A 71 13.90 5.60 13.40
C MET A 71 13.40 6.98 13.81
N GLU A 72 12.98 7.77 12.83
CA GLU A 72 12.31 9.05 13.05
C GLU A 72 10.97 9.10 12.32
N LEU A 73 9.97 9.72 12.94
CA LEU A 73 8.71 10.00 12.27
C LEU A 73 8.86 11.23 11.37
N GLY A 74 8.95 11.02 10.06
CA GLY A 74 8.98 12.08 9.06
C GLY A 74 7.61 12.76 8.92
N SER A 75 6.54 11.97 8.80
CA SER A 75 5.18 12.51 8.76
C SER A 75 4.12 11.52 9.24
N VAL A 76 2.97 12.05 9.67
CA VAL A 76 1.74 11.27 9.88
C VAL A 76 0.58 11.95 9.16
N SER A 77 -0.17 11.16 8.42
CA SER A 77 -1.33 11.60 7.65
C SER A 77 -2.54 10.74 7.98
N CYS A 78 -3.71 11.38 8.04
CA CYS A 78 -4.98 10.69 8.19
C CYS A 78 -5.59 10.49 6.81
N LEU A 79 -5.65 9.24 6.36
CA LEU A 79 -6.29 8.89 5.08
C LEU A 79 -7.81 8.77 5.24
N HIS A 80 -8.26 8.33 6.41
CA HIS A 80 -9.66 8.23 6.78
C HIS A 80 -9.85 8.26 8.30
N GLY A 81 -10.96 8.82 8.77
CA GLY A 81 -11.28 8.93 10.20
C GLY A 81 -12.15 10.15 10.47
N LYS A 82 -13.46 9.96 10.56
CA LYS A 82 -14.34 11.04 11.03
C LYS A 82 -14.32 11.09 12.54
N SER A 83 -14.61 12.26 13.11
CA SER A 83 -14.64 12.50 14.57
C SER A 83 -15.55 11.56 15.38
N ASN A 84 -16.48 10.85 14.70
CA ASN A 84 -17.48 9.98 15.31
C ASN A 84 -17.28 8.50 14.93
N GLU A 85 -16.26 8.17 14.14
CA GLU A 85 -15.91 6.79 13.80
C GLU A 85 -14.92 6.27 14.85
N THR A 86 -15.05 4.98 15.22
CA THR A 86 -14.11 4.30 16.14
C THR A 86 -12.92 3.73 15.40
N SER A 87 -12.89 3.81 14.06
CA SER A 87 -11.83 3.28 13.23
C SER A 87 -11.36 4.33 12.21
N GLY A 88 -10.07 4.37 11.96
CA GLY A 88 -9.45 5.28 11.02
C GLY A 88 -8.27 4.64 10.29
N LEU A 89 -7.88 5.23 9.18
CA LEU A 89 -6.71 4.80 8.41
C LEU A 89 -5.63 5.87 8.50
N LEU A 90 -4.49 5.52 9.06
CA LEU A 90 -3.34 6.40 9.24
C LEU A 90 -2.20 5.94 8.33
N GLN A 91 -1.46 6.89 7.78
CA GLN A 91 -0.21 6.63 7.07
C GLN A 91 0.94 7.39 7.74
N PHE A 92 1.99 6.64 8.03
CA PHE A 92 3.22 7.08 8.65
C PHE A 92 4.33 7.07 7.60
N GLU A 93 5.14 8.13 7.56
CA GLU A 93 6.43 8.12 6.89
C GLU A 93 7.51 8.02 7.98
N LEU A 94 8.22 6.90 7.99
CA LEU A 94 9.25 6.58 8.97
C LEU A 94 10.61 6.65 8.28
N ASP A 95 11.43 7.60 8.69
CA ASP A 95 12.79 7.78 8.20
C ASP A 95 13.74 6.90 9.00
N MET A 96 14.42 6.00 8.31
CA MET A 96 15.29 4.98 8.87
C MET A 96 16.74 5.33 8.54
N THR A 97 17.64 5.30 9.53
CA THR A 97 19.08 5.65 9.36
C THR A 97 20.04 4.52 9.75
N ASP A 98 19.56 3.43 10.35
CA ASP A 98 20.36 2.23 10.61
C ASP A 98 19.55 0.95 10.32
N VAL A 99 19.68 0.49 9.08
CA VAL A 99 18.84 -0.55 8.47
C VAL A 99 19.18 -1.95 8.97
N LYS A 100 20.38 -2.16 9.54
CA LYS A 100 20.83 -3.49 9.96
C LYS A 100 19.94 -4.11 11.04
N LYS A 101 19.19 -3.28 11.76
CA LYS A 101 18.26 -3.67 12.83
C LYS A 101 16.79 -3.74 12.38
N PHE A 102 16.48 -3.17 11.22
CA PHE A 102 15.13 -2.98 10.69
C PHE A 102 14.94 -3.60 9.31
N GLY A 103 15.82 -4.55 8.94
CA GLY A 103 15.51 -5.56 7.94
C GLY A 103 14.28 -6.31 8.44
N MET A 104 13.12 -5.74 8.16
CA MET A 104 11.87 -6.08 8.80
C MET A 104 11.57 -7.53 8.46
N ASP A 105 11.69 -8.39 9.48
CA ASP A 105 10.94 -9.63 9.46
C ASP A 105 9.45 -9.27 9.26
N VAL A 106 8.68 -10.23 8.76
CA VAL A 106 7.27 -10.07 8.34
C VAL A 106 6.35 -9.50 9.45
N ASN A 107 6.87 -9.25 10.67
CA ASN A 107 6.11 -8.81 11.84
C ASN A 107 6.60 -7.49 12.46
N SER A 108 7.78 -6.99 12.12
CA SER A 108 8.39 -5.84 12.82
C SER A 108 7.63 -4.52 12.66
N ASP A 109 6.84 -4.36 11.60
CA ASP A 109 5.88 -3.27 11.42
C ASP A 109 4.74 -3.36 12.46
N GLN A 110 4.18 -4.55 12.66
CA GLN A 110 3.16 -4.77 13.67
C GLN A 110 3.75 -4.61 15.09
N VAL A 111 4.99 -5.03 15.33
CA VAL A 111 5.67 -4.83 16.62
C VAL A 111 5.83 -3.33 16.94
N PHE A 112 6.19 -2.51 15.96
CA PHE A 112 6.22 -1.06 16.14
C PHE A 112 4.83 -0.49 16.48
N LEU A 113 3.80 -0.94 15.77
CA LEU A 113 2.41 -0.50 16.01
C LEU A 113 1.88 -0.94 17.39
N ASP A 114 2.23 -2.15 17.84
CA ASP A 114 1.90 -2.67 19.17
C ASP A 114 2.61 -1.83 20.24
N TYR A 115 3.87 -1.45 20.01
CA TYR A 115 4.60 -0.54 20.89
C TYR A 115 3.93 0.83 20.97
N VAL A 116 3.55 1.42 19.84
CA VAL A 116 2.78 2.67 19.79
C VAL A 116 1.48 2.54 20.60
N SER A 117 0.75 1.43 20.44
CA SER A 117 -0.47 1.15 21.22
C SER A 117 -0.19 1.12 22.73
N SER A 118 0.95 0.55 23.15
CA SER A 118 1.33 0.44 24.56
C SER A 118 1.84 1.73 25.21
N GLU A 119 2.53 2.58 24.44
CA GLU A 119 3.08 3.87 24.92
C GLU A 119 2.03 4.97 24.97
N LEU A 120 1.00 4.86 24.13
CA LEU A 120 -0.18 5.68 24.27
C LEU A 120 -0.78 5.37 25.65
N ALA A 121 -0.61 6.29 26.60
CA ALA A 121 -1.23 6.26 27.93
C ALA A 121 -2.78 6.26 27.91
N TYR A 122 -3.38 6.08 26.73
CA TYR A 122 -4.78 5.95 26.42
C TYR A 122 -5.07 4.48 26.08
N PRO A 123 -5.62 3.69 27.00
CA PRO A 123 -5.60 2.23 26.95
C PRO A 123 -6.64 1.60 25.99
N LEU A 124 -7.06 2.29 24.92
CA LEU A 124 -8.19 1.85 24.10
C LEU A 124 -7.93 1.84 22.59
N CYS A 125 -6.77 2.28 22.09
CA CYS A 125 -6.48 2.30 20.66
C CYS A 125 -5.55 1.14 20.25
N SER A 126 -6.04 0.23 19.41
CA SER A 126 -5.23 -0.81 18.75
C SER A 126 -4.88 -0.41 17.32
N PHE A 127 -3.69 -0.80 16.88
CA PHE A 127 -3.21 -0.54 15.53
C PHE A 127 -2.98 -1.87 14.81
N GLN A 128 -3.37 -1.94 13.54
CA GLN A 128 -3.13 -3.09 12.68
C GLN A 128 -2.44 -2.62 11.41
N SER A 129 -1.31 -3.23 11.07
CA SER A 129 -0.63 -2.98 9.81
C SER A 129 -1.51 -3.44 8.63
N ILE A 130 -1.65 -2.57 7.62
CA ILE A 130 -2.43 -2.83 6.41
C ILE A 130 -1.52 -2.89 5.19
N ASP A 131 -0.57 -1.97 5.09
CA ASP A 131 0.36 -1.90 3.97
C ASP A 131 1.70 -1.30 4.42
N VAL A 132 2.80 -1.91 3.99
CA VAL A 132 4.16 -1.42 4.26
C VAL A 132 4.90 -1.28 2.95
N GLN A 133 5.20 -0.03 2.58
CA GLN A 133 5.95 0.27 1.38
C GLN A 133 7.38 0.66 1.74
N TYR A 134 8.28 -0.27 1.48
CA TYR A 134 9.71 0.00 1.44
C TYR A 134 10.06 0.81 0.18
N PRO A 135 11.24 1.47 0.18
CA PRO A 135 11.90 1.83 -1.06
C PRO A 135 11.92 0.60 -1.96
N VAL A 136 11.58 0.83 -3.23
CA VAL A 136 11.39 -0.24 -4.19
C VAL A 136 12.64 -1.12 -4.25
N GLU A 137 12.45 -2.43 -4.31
CA GLU A 137 13.55 -3.38 -4.52
C GLU A 137 14.38 -2.96 -5.75
N ARG A 138 15.67 -3.24 -5.69
CA ARG A 138 16.59 -2.98 -6.80
C ARG A 138 15.98 -3.56 -8.09
N ARG A 139 15.88 -2.74 -9.13
CA ARG A 139 15.34 -3.11 -10.45
C ARG A 139 13.83 -3.32 -10.55
N LYS A 140 13.05 -2.74 -9.65
CA LYS A 140 11.60 -2.62 -9.83
C LYS A 140 11.17 -1.17 -9.96
N TYR A 141 10.10 -0.96 -10.70
CA TYR A 141 9.35 0.29 -10.79
C TYR A 141 8.00 0.12 -10.10
N ARG A 142 7.56 1.12 -9.33
CA ARG A 142 6.23 1.09 -8.70
C ARG A 142 5.36 2.22 -9.22
N ILE A 143 4.21 1.86 -9.76
CA ILE A 143 3.11 2.77 -10.11
C ILE A 143 2.07 2.70 -9.00
N ARG A 144 1.66 3.88 -8.50
CA ARG A 144 0.63 4.06 -7.48
C ARG A 144 -0.61 4.63 -8.14
N ILE A 145 -1.74 3.96 -8.04
CA ILE A 145 -2.99 4.40 -8.68
C ILE A 145 -4.03 4.64 -7.60
N GLU A 146 -4.63 5.82 -7.64
CA GLU A 146 -5.84 6.13 -6.90
C GLU A 146 -7.02 6.25 -7.87
N ALA A 147 -8.09 5.53 -7.59
CA ALA A 147 -9.29 5.55 -8.41
C ALA A 147 -10.55 5.55 -7.55
N TYR A 148 -11.56 6.32 -7.96
CA TYR A 148 -12.90 6.20 -7.39
C TYR A 148 -13.53 4.90 -7.86
N MET A 149 -14.13 4.17 -6.92
CA MET A 149 -15.04 3.08 -7.25
C MET A 149 -16.33 3.66 -7.80
N GLN A 150 -16.78 3.17 -8.94
CA GLN A 150 -18.06 3.54 -9.54
C GLN A 150 -18.92 2.31 -9.78
N LYS A 151 -20.24 2.49 -9.73
CA LYS A 151 -21.20 1.50 -10.19
C LYS A 151 -22.18 2.18 -11.12
N ASN A 152 -22.33 1.66 -12.33
CA ASN A 152 -23.21 2.25 -13.35
C ASN A 152 -22.95 3.75 -13.56
N CYS A 153 -21.67 4.13 -13.70
CA CYS A 153 -21.19 5.51 -13.88
C CYS A 153 -21.44 6.47 -12.71
N ARG A 154 -21.84 5.96 -11.54
CA ARG A 154 -22.00 6.77 -10.33
C ARG A 154 -20.94 6.37 -9.31
N LYS A 155 -20.27 7.36 -8.70
CA LYS A 155 -19.33 7.09 -7.61
C LYS A 155 -20.05 6.35 -6.49
N MET A 156 -19.45 5.26 -6.03
CA MET A 156 -20.01 4.43 -4.97
C MET A 156 -19.87 5.14 -3.65
N ASN A 157 -20.89 5.02 -2.81
CA ASN A 157 -20.83 5.52 -1.44
C ASN A 157 -19.89 4.67 -0.61
N TRP A 158 -19.23 5.32 0.34
CA TRP A 158 -18.38 4.68 1.33
C TRP A 158 -19.12 3.64 2.18
N HIS A 159 -18.41 2.58 2.57
CA HIS A 159 -18.87 1.58 3.52
C HIS A 159 -17.71 1.23 4.48
N SER A 160 -17.96 1.26 5.79
CA SER A 160 -16.93 1.07 6.82
C SER A 160 -16.22 -0.29 6.75
N ASP A 161 -16.92 -1.34 6.33
CA ASP A 161 -16.34 -2.69 6.19
C ASP A 161 -15.16 -2.72 5.20
N LEU A 162 -15.04 -1.73 4.31
CA LEU A 162 -13.89 -1.59 3.41
C LEU A 162 -12.59 -1.16 4.11
N LEU A 163 -12.62 -0.84 5.41
CA LEU A 163 -11.41 -0.63 6.21
C LEU A 163 -10.74 -1.93 6.64
N SER A 164 -11.48 -3.05 6.63
CA SER A 164 -10.97 -4.34 7.10
C SER A 164 -10.68 -5.27 5.92
N PRO A 165 -9.41 -5.63 5.67
CA PRO A 165 -9.05 -6.60 4.62
C PRO A 165 -9.68 -7.99 4.79
N GLN A 166 -10.14 -8.31 5.99
CA GLN A 166 -10.81 -9.58 6.29
C GLN A 166 -12.30 -9.57 5.94
N SER A 167 -12.90 -8.40 5.70
CA SER A 167 -14.33 -8.30 5.41
C SER A 167 -14.65 -8.89 4.04
N GLN A 168 -15.84 -9.48 3.92
CA GLN A 168 -16.31 -10.01 2.65
C GLN A 168 -16.45 -8.92 1.58
N LEU A 169 -16.81 -7.70 2.01
CA LEU A 169 -16.97 -6.57 1.10
C LEU A 169 -15.61 -6.12 0.53
N PHE A 170 -14.58 -6.04 1.37
CA PHE A 170 -13.22 -5.73 0.93
C PHE A 170 -12.75 -6.73 -0.12
N ARG A 171 -12.77 -8.02 0.20
CA ARG A 171 -12.30 -9.10 -0.70
C ARG A 171 -13.05 -9.13 -2.03
N SER A 172 -14.36 -8.88 -1.98
CA SER A 172 -15.19 -8.79 -3.19
C SER A 172 -14.78 -7.62 -4.08
N TYR A 173 -14.51 -6.46 -3.50
CA TYR A 173 -14.08 -5.28 -4.25
C TYR A 173 -12.64 -5.42 -4.74
N GLU A 174 -11.74 -5.96 -3.91
CA GLU A 174 -10.37 -6.31 -4.28
C GLU A 174 -10.33 -7.17 -5.55
N ASP A 175 -11.01 -8.33 -5.55
CA ASP A 175 -11.09 -9.22 -6.72
C ASP A 175 -11.66 -8.50 -7.96
N THR A 176 -12.68 -7.66 -7.77
CA THR A 176 -13.28 -6.87 -8.85
C THR A 176 -12.29 -5.85 -9.43
N VAL A 177 -11.55 -5.17 -8.58
CA VAL A 177 -10.58 -4.13 -8.96
C VAL A 177 -9.38 -4.74 -9.66
N GLU A 178 -8.84 -5.84 -9.13
CA GLU A 178 -7.71 -6.55 -9.74
C GLU A 178 -8.06 -7.04 -11.15
N LYS A 179 -9.23 -7.66 -11.33
CA LYS A 179 -9.70 -8.12 -12.65
C LYS A 179 -9.80 -6.97 -13.65
N GLN A 180 -10.31 -5.81 -13.23
CA GLN A 180 -10.41 -4.64 -14.09
C GLN A 180 -9.05 -4.08 -14.48
N ILE A 181 -8.11 -3.97 -13.53
CA ILE A 181 -6.77 -3.47 -13.82
C ILE A 181 -6.02 -4.46 -14.73
N ARG A 182 -6.14 -5.77 -14.50
CA ARG A 182 -5.55 -6.79 -15.38
C ARG A 182 -6.09 -6.69 -16.80
N SER A 183 -7.42 -6.64 -16.96
CA SER A 183 -8.06 -6.47 -18.27
C SER A 183 -7.62 -5.18 -18.97
N LEU A 184 -7.52 -4.08 -18.23
CA LEU A 184 -7.00 -2.81 -18.74
C LEU A 184 -5.56 -2.93 -19.24
N LEU A 185 -4.69 -3.61 -18.49
CA LEU A 185 -3.29 -3.80 -18.86
C LEU A 185 -3.13 -4.75 -20.05
N GLU A 186 -4.01 -5.74 -20.20
CA GLU A 186 -4.08 -6.58 -21.40
C GLU A 186 -4.45 -5.77 -22.63
N GLU A 187 -5.51 -4.95 -22.56
CA GLU A 187 -5.92 -4.05 -23.64
C GLU A 187 -4.77 -3.11 -24.07
N LEU A 188 -4.02 -2.59 -23.10
CA LEU A 188 -2.89 -1.69 -23.33
C LEU A 188 -1.58 -2.42 -23.70
N ASN A 189 -1.57 -3.76 -23.72
CA ASN A 189 -0.37 -4.59 -23.93
C ASN A 189 0.78 -4.33 -22.93
N TYR A 190 0.44 -3.96 -21.70
CA TYR A 190 1.38 -3.74 -20.61
C TYR A 190 1.44 -4.87 -19.58
N LEU A 191 0.47 -5.79 -19.57
CA LEU A 191 0.41 -6.86 -18.55
C LEU A 191 1.71 -7.68 -18.45
N ARG A 192 2.40 -7.91 -19.58
CA ARG A 192 3.68 -8.63 -19.65
C ARG A 192 4.85 -7.98 -18.90
N PHE A 193 4.71 -6.71 -18.49
CA PHE A 193 5.73 -5.96 -17.77
C PHE A 193 5.42 -5.84 -16.28
N VAL A 194 4.27 -6.36 -15.85
CA VAL A 194 3.77 -6.23 -14.48
C VAL A 194 4.07 -7.52 -13.74
N ASP A 195 4.84 -7.40 -12.66
CA ASP A 195 5.17 -8.50 -11.76
C ASP A 195 4.00 -8.76 -10.80
N ASP A 196 3.48 -7.68 -10.21
CA ASP A 196 2.40 -7.76 -9.21
C ASP A 196 1.43 -6.56 -9.28
N ILE A 197 0.19 -6.81 -8.86
CA ILE A 197 -0.87 -5.82 -8.70
C ILE A 197 -1.48 -6.04 -7.32
N THR A 198 -1.37 -5.05 -6.45
CA THR A 198 -1.85 -5.12 -5.07
C THR A 198 -2.94 -4.07 -4.84
N VAL A 199 -4.11 -4.49 -4.36
CA VAL A 199 -5.11 -3.58 -3.78
C VAL A 199 -4.70 -3.32 -2.33
N ALA A 200 -3.99 -2.22 -2.06
CA ALA A 200 -3.42 -2.00 -0.72
C ALA A 200 -4.52 -1.69 0.31
N TYR A 201 -5.41 -0.75 0.00
CA TYR A 201 -6.51 -0.37 0.90
C TYR A 201 -7.58 0.45 0.18
N PHE A 202 -8.73 0.56 0.83
CA PHE A 202 -9.79 1.50 0.45
C PHE A 202 -9.90 2.61 1.49
N TYR A 203 -10.31 3.80 1.03
CA TYR A 203 -10.59 4.92 1.92
C TYR A 203 -11.70 5.80 1.35
N SER A 204 -12.19 6.75 2.14
CA SER A 204 -13.27 7.65 1.72
C SER A 204 -12.77 9.06 1.45
N GLU A 205 -13.25 9.71 0.40
CA GLU A 205 -13.18 11.16 0.23
C GLU A 205 -14.55 11.67 -0.19
N ASN A 206 -15.08 12.68 0.52
CA ASN A 206 -16.42 13.21 0.27
C ASN A 206 -17.51 12.13 0.25
N ASN A 207 -17.41 11.14 1.14
CA ASN A 207 -18.29 9.96 1.23
C ASN A 207 -18.27 9.04 0.00
N HIS A 208 -17.29 9.16 -0.89
CA HIS A 208 -17.07 8.27 -2.01
C HIS A 208 -15.92 7.32 -1.75
N THR A 209 -16.09 6.06 -2.16
CA THR A 209 -15.07 5.03 -2.04
C THR A 209 -13.95 5.25 -3.05
N ILE A 210 -12.71 5.30 -2.56
CA ILE A 210 -11.49 5.31 -3.34
C ILE A 210 -10.71 4.05 -3.03
N VAL A 211 -10.11 3.46 -4.07
CA VAL A 211 -9.15 2.37 -3.94
C VAL A 211 -7.74 2.90 -4.19
N PHE A 212 -6.79 2.45 -3.37
CA PHE A 212 -5.37 2.68 -3.56
C PHE A 212 -4.70 1.38 -4.02
N LEU A 213 -4.05 1.44 -5.18
CA LEU A 213 -3.47 0.29 -5.88
C LEU A 213 -1.97 0.48 -6.07
N LEU A 214 -1.23 -0.59 -5.92
CA LEU A 214 0.18 -0.69 -6.26
C LEU A 214 0.34 -1.61 -7.47
N MET A 215 1.22 -1.22 -8.38
CA MET A 215 1.60 -2.01 -9.53
C MET A 215 3.10 -1.99 -9.66
N ASP A 216 3.70 -3.16 -9.52
CA ASP A 216 5.15 -3.34 -9.62
C ASP A 216 5.52 -3.86 -11.00
N LEU A 217 6.51 -3.23 -11.62
CA LEU A 217 7.01 -3.56 -12.94
C LEU A 217 8.49 -3.91 -12.88
N ASP A 218 8.91 -4.90 -13.67
CA ASP A 218 10.31 -5.24 -13.83
C ASP A 218 11.05 -4.20 -14.68
N GLU A 219 12.08 -3.56 -14.09
CA GLU A 219 12.91 -2.56 -14.76
C GLU A 219 13.56 -3.12 -16.02
N GLN A 220 14.01 -4.38 -16.01
CA GLN A 220 14.74 -4.95 -17.15
C GLN A 220 13.85 -4.99 -18.38
N HIS A 221 12.61 -5.45 -18.22
CA HIS A 221 11.68 -5.56 -19.33
C HIS A 221 11.16 -4.19 -19.81
N VAL A 222 10.95 -3.23 -18.90
CA VAL A 222 10.53 -1.86 -19.23
C VAL A 222 11.65 -1.11 -19.97
N SER A 223 12.89 -1.21 -19.47
CA SER A 223 14.06 -0.50 -20.01
C SER A 223 14.51 -1.05 -21.37
N GLN A 224 14.47 -2.38 -21.57
CA GLN A 224 14.81 -3.01 -22.85
C GLN A 224 13.92 -2.54 -24.01
N LYS A 225 12.68 -2.13 -23.72
CA LYS A 225 11.72 -1.67 -24.73
C LYS A 225 11.69 -0.15 -24.89
N PHE A 226 12.57 0.58 -24.21
CA PHE A 226 12.56 2.05 -24.16
C PHE A 226 11.19 2.63 -23.75
N LEU A 227 10.41 1.87 -22.97
CA LEU A 227 9.12 2.33 -22.48
C LEU A 227 9.38 3.21 -21.26
N ALA A 228 9.04 4.49 -21.35
CA ALA A 228 9.07 5.36 -20.18
C ALA A 228 7.92 4.97 -19.24
N ILE A 229 8.21 4.79 -17.95
CA ILE A 229 7.18 4.53 -16.92
C ILE A 229 6.08 5.60 -16.92
N HIS A 230 6.46 6.84 -17.25
CA HIS A 230 5.54 7.94 -17.45
C HIS A 230 4.51 7.64 -18.56
N SER A 231 4.93 7.03 -19.68
CA SER A 231 4.04 6.66 -20.77
C SER A 231 3.03 5.59 -20.34
N ILE A 232 3.46 4.57 -19.60
CA ILE A 232 2.57 3.53 -19.04
C ILE A 232 1.53 4.19 -18.13
N SER A 233 1.99 5.04 -17.19
CA SER A 233 1.12 5.77 -16.26
C SER A 233 0.10 6.64 -17.00
N GLN A 234 0.53 7.35 -18.05
CA GLN A 234 -0.33 8.22 -18.84
C GLN A 234 -1.38 7.43 -19.65
N SER A 235 -1.01 6.28 -20.20
CA SER A 235 -1.95 5.38 -20.90
C SER A 235 -3.04 4.87 -19.96
N ILE A 236 -2.65 4.39 -18.78
CA ILE A 236 -3.58 3.93 -17.73
C ILE A 236 -4.51 5.07 -17.33
N SER A 237 -3.97 6.25 -17.00
CA SER A 237 -4.76 7.42 -16.62
C SER A 237 -5.77 7.80 -17.71
N THR A 238 -5.34 7.81 -18.97
CA THR A 238 -6.20 8.19 -20.11
C THR A 238 -7.34 7.21 -20.28
N ARG A 239 -7.09 5.90 -20.11
CA ARG A 239 -8.12 4.87 -20.26
C ARG A 239 -9.11 4.89 -19.09
N LEU A 240 -8.63 5.08 -17.86
CA LEU A 240 -9.49 5.26 -16.67
C LEU A 240 -10.32 6.55 -16.70
N LYS A 241 -9.89 7.58 -17.46
CA LYS A 241 -10.68 8.80 -17.70
C LYS A 241 -11.75 8.62 -18.78
N LYS A 242 -11.47 7.80 -19.81
CA LYS A 242 -12.34 7.59 -20.99
C LYS A 242 -13.15 6.29 -20.89
N GLN A 243 -13.96 6.15 -19.84
CA GLN A 243 -14.88 5.01 -19.74
C GLN A 243 -16.11 5.23 -20.65
N ASN A 244 -16.20 4.43 -21.72
CA ASN A 244 -17.35 4.41 -22.62
C ASN A 244 -18.32 3.31 -22.17
N GLY A 245 -19.40 3.70 -21.51
CA GLY A 245 -20.38 2.76 -20.95
C GLY A 245 -19.86 2.09 -19.68
N CYS A 246 -20.46 2.39 -18.55
CA CYS A 246 -20.14 1.76 -17.27
C CYS A 246 -21.34 0.93 -16.85
N VAL A 247 -21.27 -0.38 -17.05
CA VAL A 247 -22.23 -1.36 -16.53
C VAL A 247 -21.52 -2.16 -15.45
N GLY A 248 -22.13 -2.26 -14.27
CA GLY A 248 -21.49 -2.88 -13.12
C GLY A 248 -20.49 -1.96 -12.43
N ILE A 249 -19.55 -2.55 -11.70
CA ILE A 249 -18.51 -1.82 -10.95
C ILE A 249 -17.37 -1.45 -11.91
N SER A 250 -16.88 -0.22 -11.84
CA SER A 250 -15.77 0.28 -12.64
C SER A 250 -14.85 1.24 -11.87
N LEU A 251 -13.64 1.49 -12.39
CA LEU A 251 -12.66 2.42 -11.80
C LEU A 251 -12.59 3.78 -12.52
N LEU A 252 -12.83 4.88 -11.82
CA LEU A 252 -12.64 6.23 -12.36
C LEU A 252 -11.33 6.84 -11.85
N PHE A 253 -10.50 7.33 -12.75
CA PHE A 253 -9.22 7.98 -12.41
C PHE A 253 -9.39 9.10 -11.37
N LYS A 254 -8.56 9.05 -10.32
CA LYS A 254 -8.33 10.17 -9.39
C LYS A 254 -6.92 10.71 -9.50
N ASN A 255 -5.92 9.85 -9.26
CA ASN A 255 -4.51 10.23 -9.27
C ASN A 255 -3.65 9.04 -9.72
N ILE A 256 -2.47 9.33 -10.29
CA ILE A 256 -1.44 8.31 -10.54
C ILE A 256 -0.07 8.90 -10.22
N GLY A 257 0.66 8.24 -9.34
CA GLY A 257 2.04 8.53 -9.04
C GLY A 257 2.93 7.45 -9.62
N SER A 258 4.10 7.83 -10.12
CA SER A 258 5.16 6.87 -10.43
C SER A 258 6.40 7.27 -9.64
N LYS A 259 6.99 6.30 -8.94
CA LYS A 259 8.28 6.51 -8.25
C LYS A 259 9.28 5.51 -8.80
N PHE A 260 10.40 6.03 -9.28
CA PHE A 260 11.61 5.25 -9.45
C PHE A 260 12.48 5.48 -8.21
N HIS A 261 12.91 4.40 -7.57
CA HIS A 261 13.93 4.48 -6.53
C HIS A 261 15.15 3.71 -7.01
N ALA A 262 16.10 4.45 -7.58
CA ALA A 262 17.47 3.96 -7.68
C ALA A 262 18.05 4.02 -6.27
N ILE A 263 18.22 2.86 -5.63
CA ILE A 263 19.13 2.77 -4.49
C ILE A 263 20.53 2.99 -5.08
N LEU A 264 20.99 4.25 -5.05
CA LEU A 264 22.38 4.61 -5.32
C LEU A 264 23.21 4.03 -4.18
N ILE A 265 23.96 2.99 -4.53
CA ILE A 265 25.01 2.47 -3.68
C ILE A 265 26.24 3.26 -4.06
N ASP A 266 26.59 4.23 -3.23
CA ASP A 266 27.91 4.84 -3.28
C ASP A 266 28.92 3.77 -2.88
N HIS A 267 29.70 3.32 -3.85
CA HIS A 267 30.90 2.54 -3.60
C HIS A 267 31.96 3.48 -3.05
N CYS A 268 32.27 3.36 -1.76
CA CYS A 268 33.54 3.76 -1.16
C CYS A 268 34.25 2.50 -0.66
#